data_AF-A0A8B8ZL28-F1
#
_entry.id   AF-A0A8B8ZL28-F1
#
_cell.length_a   1.000
_cell.length_b   1.000
_cell.length_c   1.000
_cell.angle_alpha   90.00
_cell.angle_beta   90.00
_cell.angle_gamma   90.00
#
_symmetry.space_group_name_H-M   'P 1'
#
loop_
_entity.id
_entity.type
_entity.pdbx_description
1 polymer ?
#
loop_
_entity_poly.entity_id
_entity_poly.type
_entity_poly.pdbx_seq_one_letter_code
_entity_poly.pdbx_strand_id
1 'polypeptide(L)'
;MVQMGRSASILGLSYNDLPYLLKPCFLYIAAFPEDSIISASKLMRLWVAEGFIPEEQRRTMEETARVWLDNLVQRCMIQVVERSKAGGRVKSIRIHDLLREFGQLEARRDGFLQICSSDNMAVSIWSHRAAFHNRINDEVAVSSPHLRTLLGFNLILTNGRRFLNGLNLLRVLDLEGTRDLKELPK
;
A
#
# COMPACT_ATOMS: atom_id res chain seq x y z
N MET A 1 -25.71 9.20 6.75
CA MET A 1 -26.06 8.55 5.46
C MET A 1 -25.58 9.46 4.36
N VAL A 2 -24.34 9.27 3.87
CA VAL A 2 -23.78 10.11 2.80
C VAL A 2 -24.24 9.51 1.47
N GLN A 3 -24.87 10.32 0.62
CA GLN A 3 -25.27 9.92 -0.73
C GLN A 3 -24.02 9.55 -1.54
N MET A 4 -23.91 8.28 -1.93
CA MET A 4 -22.90 7.83 -2.89
C MET A 4 -23.35 8.24 -4.30
N GLY A 5 -22.62 9.14 -4.94
CA GLY A 5 -22.88 9.57 -6.32
C GLY A 5 -22.65 8.45 -7.34
N ARG A 6 -23.13 8.65 -8.58
CA ARG A 6 -23.01 7.70 -9.70
C ARG A 6 -21.57 7.21 -9.97
N SER A 7 -20.55 7.98 -9.61
CA SER A 7 -19.15 7.58 -9.74
C SER A 7 -18.77 6.43 -8.80
N ALA A 8 -19.29 6.41 -7.58
CA ALA A 8 -19.02 5.33 -6.61
C ALA A 8 -19.60 3.98 -7.09
N SER A 9 -20.74 4.00 -7.78
CA SER A 9 -21.32 2.79 -8.36
C SER A 9 -20.47 2.18 -9.49
N ILE A 10 -19.84 3.01 -10.34
CA ILE A 10 -19.00 2.51 -11.44
C ILE A 10 -17.68 1.95 -10.90
N LEU A 11 -17.03 2.65 -9.97
CA LEU A 11 -15.80 2.18 -9.33
C LEU A 11 -16.04 0.89 -8.53
N GLY A 12 -17.18 0.80 -7.85
CA GLY A 12 -17.61 -0.41 -7.15
C GLY A 12 -17.78 -1.59 -8.10
N LEU A 13 -18.38 -1.41 -9.28
CA LEU A 13 -18.48 -2.46 -10.30
C LEU A 13 -17.11 -2.90 -10.80
N SER A 14 -16.23 -1.96 -11.17
CA SER A 14 -14.87 -2.29 -11.62
C SER A 14 -14.07 -3.06 -10.57
N TYR A 15 -14.20 -2.69 -9.29
CA TYR A 15 -13.57 -3.41 -8.18
C TYR A 15 -14.21 -4.78 -7.93
N ASN A 16 -15.53 -4.90 -8.04
CA ASN A 16 -16.22 -6.18 -7.86
C ASN A 16 -15.86 -7.19 -8.96
N ASP A 17 -15.66 -6.70 -10.18
CA ASP A 17 -15.23 -7.50 -11.33
C ASP A 17 -13.74 -7.89 -11.29
N LEU A 18 -12.96 -7.37 -10.31
CA LEU A 18 -11.60 -7.85 -10.11
C LEU A 18 -11.61 -9.29 -9.58
N PRO A 19 -10.76 -10.17 -10.16
CA PRO A 19 -10.40 -11.43 -9.54
C PRO A 19 -10.07 -11.23 -8.07
N TYR A 20 -10.60 -12.09 -7.20
CA TYR A 20 -10.45 -11.98 -5.75
C TYR A 20 -8.98 -11.79 -5.32
N LEU A 21 -8.06 -12.51 -5.97
CA LEU A 21 -6.62 -12.45 -5.69
C LEU A 21 -5.97 -11.08 -6.01
N LEU A 22 -6.54 -10.29 -6.92
CA LEU A 22 -6.03 -8.95 -7.26
C LEU A 22 -6.50 -7.86 -6.30
N LYS A 23 -7.59 -8.10 -5.55
CA LYS A 23 -8.16 -7.08 -4.64
C LYS A 23 -7.15 -6.64 -3.56
N PRO A 24 -6.44 -7.54 -2.85
CA PRO A 24 -5.40 -7.13 -1.90
C PRO A 24 -4.32 -6.25 -2.54
N CYS A 25 -3.90 -6.57 -3.76
CA CYS A 25 -2.89 -5.81 -4.48
C CYS A 25 -3.37 -4.39 -4.80
N PHE A 26 -4.61 -4.24 -5.27
CA PHE A 26 -5.23 -2.93 -5.51
C PHE A 26 -5.38 -2.11 -4.22
N LEU A 27 -5.94 -2.71 -3.15
CA LEU A 27 -6.10 -2.04 -1.86
C LEU A 27 -4.75 -1.59 -1.27
N TYR A 28 -3.69 -2.36 -1.50
CA TYR A 28 -2.34 -2.00 -1.08
C TYR A 28 -1.79 -0.78 -1.83
N ILE A 29 -2.06 -0.67 -3.14
CA ILE A 29 -1.70 0.51 -3.94
C ILE A 29 -2.43 1.76 -3.43
N ALA A 30 -3.69 1.64 -3.04
CA ALA A 30 -4.50 2.77 -2.53
C ALA A 30 -3.94 3.39 -1.23
N ALA A 31 -3.04 2.69 -0.53
CA ALA A 31 -2.34 3.19 0.65
C ALA A 31 -1.22 4.19 0.32
N PHE A 32 -0.76 4.25 -0.92
CA PHE A 32 0.27 5.20 -1.34
C PHE A 32 -0.27 6.64 -1.33
N PRO A 33 0.61 7.65 -1.18
CA PRO A 33 0.20 9.06 -1.24
C PRO A 33 -0.46 9.42 -2.57
N GLU A 34 -1.27 10.48 -2.54
CA GLU A 34 -1.84 11.09 -3.73
C GLU A 34 -0.74 11.50 -4.71
N ASP A 35 -1.01 11.38 -6.01
CA ASP A 35 -0.07 11.68 -7.10
C ASP A 35 1.27 10.92 -7.08
N SER A 36 1.43 9.91 -6.21
CA SER A 36 2.68 9.15 -6.13
C SER A 36 2.97 8.38 -7.42
N ILE A 37 4.21 8.53 -7.91
CA ILE A 37 4.76 7.69 -8.97
C ILE A 37 5.42 6.49 -8.31
N ILE A 38 4.80 5.32 -8.44
CA ILE A 38 5.17 4.10 -7.74
C ILE A 38 6.05 3.26 -8.66
N SER A 39 7.23 2.87 -8.18
CA SER A 39 8.09 1.92 -8.89
C SER A 39 7.42 0.54 -8.96
N ALA A 40 7.23 0.03 -10.19
CA ALA A 40 6.63 -1.29 -10.41
C ALA A 40 7.45 -2.41 -9.72
N SER A 41 8.78 -2.34 -9.79
CA SER A 41 9.65 -3.32 -9.14
C SER A 41 9.54 -3.30 -7.61
N LYS A 42 9.40 -2.10 -7.02
CA LYS A 42 9.20 -1.97 -5.57
C LYS A 42 7.85 -2.57 -5.17
N LEU A 43 6.78 -2.19 -5.87
CA LEU A 43 5.44 -2.65 -5.59
C LEU A 43 5.32 -4.18 -5.67
N MET A 44 5.89 -4.80 -6.70
CA MET A 44 5.91 -6.27 -6.82
C MET A 44 6.62 -6.93 -5.63
N ARG A 45 7.76 -6.39 -5.17
CA ARG A 45 8.46 -6.91 -3.99
C ARG A 45 7.63 -6.79 -2.72
N LEU A 46 6.89 -5.69 -2.57
CA LEU A 46 5.98 -5.51 -1.43
C LEU A 46 4.85 -6.55 -1.46
N TRP A 47 4.23 -6.81 -2.61
CA TRP A 47 3.20 -7.85 -2.73
C TRP A 47 3.73 -9.26 -2.43
N VAL A 48 4.97 -9.55 -2.83
CA VAL A 48 5.63 -10.81 -2.49
C VAL A 48 5.89 -10.89 -0.98
N ALA A 49 6.43 -9.83 -0.37
CA ALA A 49 6.71 -9.79 1.07
C ALA A 49 5.44 -9.86 1.94
N GLU A 50 4.32 -9.33 1.44
CA GLU A 50 3.00 -9.47 2.04
C GLU A 50 2.41 -10.89 1.92
N GLY A 51 2.97 -11.72 1.05
CA GLY A 51 2.43 -13.04 0.72
C GLY A 51 1.15 -12.96 -0.14
N PHE A 52 0.92 -11.87 -0.86
CA PHE A 52 -0.22 -11.77 -1.79
C PHE A 52 -0.02 -12.65 -3.02
N ILE A 53 1.23 -12.84 -3.41
CA ILE A 53 1.59 -13.62 -4.59
C ILE A 53 1.83 -15.07 -4.18
N PRO A 54 1.07 -16.03 -4.72
CA PRO A 54 1.27 -17.44 -4.42
C PRO A 54 2.57 -17.96 -5.04
N GLU A 55 3.19 -18.92 -4.38
CA GLU A 55 4.28 -19.70 -4.97
C GLU A 55 3.71 -20.68 -6.00
N GLU A 56 4.24 -20.67 -7.22
CA GLU A 56 3.82 -21.53 -8.31
C GLU A 56 5.00 -22.38 -8.82
N GLN A 57 4.74 -23.63 -9.22
CA GLN A 57 5.80 -24.54 -9.68
C GLN A 57 6.51 -24.06 -10.97
N ARG A 58 5.83 -23.28 -11.80
CA ARG A 58 6.29 -22.94 -13.17
C ARG A 58 6.70 -21.48 -13.35
N ARG A 59 6.47 -20.63 -12.35
CA ARG A 59 6.72 -19.18 -12.42
C ARG A 59 7.25 -18.69 -11.10
N THR A 60 8.18 -17.74 -11.19
CA THR A 60 8.64 -17.00 -10.01
C THR A 60 7.52 -16.10 -9.50
N MET A 61 7.53 -15.79 -8.20
CA MET A 61 6.57 -14.85 -7.62
C MET A 61 6.67 -13.47 -8.28
N GLU A 62 7.87 -13.03 -8.68
CA GLU A 62 8.05 -11.77 -9.39
C GLU A 62 7.43 -11.78 -10.80
N GLU A 63 7.42 -12.93 -11.48
CA GLU A 63 6.71 -13.07 -12.75
C GLU A 63 5.20 -13.04 -12.56
N THR A 64 4.67 -13.74 -11.55
CA THR A 64 3.24 -13.70 -11.21
C THR A 64 2.81 -12.30 -10.79
N ALA A 65 3.60 -11.62 -9.94
CA ALA A 65 3.36 -10.24 -9.53
C ALA A 65 3.30 -9.28 -10.73
N ARG A 66 4.15 -9.50 -11.74
CA ARG A 66 4.14 -8.70 -12.98
C ARG A 66 2.87 -8.91 -13.78
N VAL A 67 2.43 -10.16 -13.94
CA VAL A 67 1.16 -10.48 -14.60
C VAL A 67 0.00 -9.80 -13.88
N TRP A 68 0.01 -9.81 -12.54
CA TRP A 68 -1.03 -9.17 -11.73
C TRP A 68 -1.03 -7.64 -11.89
N LEU A 69 0.15 -7.02 -11.92
CA LEU A 69 0.30 -5.60 -12.23
C LEU A 69 -0.27 -5.27 -13.63
N ASP A 70 0.09 -6.05 -14.65
CA ASP A 70 -0.41 -5.85 -16.01
C ASP A 70 -1.94 -6.03 -16.10
N ASN A 71 -2.52 -6.94 -15.31
CA ASN A 71 -3.98 -7.10 -15.22
C ASN A 71 -4.67 -5.87 -14.62
N LEU A 72 -4.09 -5.28 -13.57
CA LEU A 72 -4.62 -4.04 -12.98
C LEU A 72 -4.54 -2.88 -13.97
N VAL A 73 -3.46 -2.79 -14.76
CA VAL A 73 -3.31 -1.81 -15.85
C VAL A 73 -4.37 -2.03 -16.93
N GLN A 74 -4.54 -3.26 -17.42
CA GLN A 74 -5.50 -3.59 -18.49
C GLN A 74 -6.96 -3.30 -18.08
N ARG A 75 -7.26 -3.38 -16.78
CA ARG A 75 -8.57 -3.07 -16.22
C ARG A 75 -8.73 -1.61 -15.79
N CYS A 76 -7.77 -0.76 -16.15
CA CYS A 76 -7.75 0.66 -15.81
C CYS A 76 -7.82 0.96 -14.29
N MET A 77 -7.42 0.01 -13.43
CA MET A 77 -7.38 0.21 -11.98
C MET A 77 -6.15 1.01 -11.54
N ILE A 78 -5.13 1.06 -12.38
CA ILE A 78 -3.91 1.87 -12.24
C ILE A 78 -3.45 2.35 -13.61
N GLN A 79 -2.70 3.45 -13.62
CA GLN A 79 -2.19 4.08 -14.83
C GLN A 79 -0.68 3.86 -14.96
N VAL A 80 -0.21 3.58 -16.17
CA VAL A 80 1.23 3.46 -16.43
C VAL A 80 1.81 4.86 -16.62
N VAL A 81 2.88 5.14 -15.87
CA VAL A 81 3.64 6.41 -15.98
C VAL A 81 4.82 6.22 -16.93
N GLU A 82 5.54 5.12 -16.80
CA GLU A 82 6.73 4.84 -17.63
C GLU A 82 6.79 3.36 -18.04
N ARG A 83 7.25 3.10 -19.26
CA ARG A 83 7.64 1.77 -19.75
C ARG A 83 9.12 1.73 -20.11
N SER A 84 9.74 0.56 -19.93
CA SER A 84 11.13 0.36 -20.32
C SER A 84 11.29 0.47 -21.83
N LYS A 85 12.32 1.21 -22.27
CA LYS A 85 12.70 1.30 -23.69
C LYS A 85 12.95 -0.07 -24.30
N ALA A 86 13.60 -0.96 -23.53
CA ALA A 86 13.76 -2.36 -23.88
C ALA A 86 12.52 -3.17 -23.46
N GLY A 87 11.77 -3.69 -24.42
CA GLY A 87 10.69 -4.66 -24.18
C GLY A 87 9.39 -4.12 -23.59
N GLY A 88 9.23 -2.79 -23.43
CA GLY A 88 7.94 -2.15 -23.11
C GLY A 88 7.35 -2.50 -21.73
N ARG A 89 8.14 -3.03 -20.80
CA ARG A 89 7.69 -3.45 -19.47
C ARG A 89 7.33 -2.23 -18.62
N VAL A 90 6.28 -2.34 -17.82
CA VAL A 90 5.89 -1.27 -16.89
C VAL A 90 7.01 -1.02 -15.88
N LYS A 91 7.47 0.22 -15.79
CA LYS A 91 8.54 0.67 -14.88
C LYS A 91 7.98 1.42 -13.69
N SER A 92 6.97 2.24 -13.92
CA SER A 92 6.28 3.00 -12.88
C SER A 92 4.80 3.17 -13.21
N ILE A 93 4.01 3.27 -12.16
CA ILE A 93 2.56 3.41 -12.20
C ILE A 93 2.10 4.53 -11.27
N ARG A 94 0.89 5.04 -11.48
CA ARG A 94 0.15 5.88 -10.52
C ARG A 94 -1.26 5.34 -10.37
N ILE A 95 -1.89 5.63 -9.24
CA ILE A 95 -3.33 5.41 -9.06
C ILE A 95 -4.06 6.73 -9.26
N HIS A 96 -5.24 6.68 -9.87
CA HIS A 96 -6.09 7.86 -10.02
C HIS A 96 -6.77 8.18 -8.68
N ASP A 97 -6.96 9.46 -8.34
CA ASP A 97 -7.40 9.87 -7.00
C ASP A 97 -8.75 9.28 -6.60
N LEU A 98 -9.73 9.27 -7.52
CA LEU A 98 -11.02 8.59 -7.31
C LEU A 98 -10.89 7.07 -7.00
N LEU A 99 -9.98 6.35 -7.68
CA LEU A 99 -9.74 4.93 -7.43
C LEU A 99 -9.00 4.72 -6.11
N ARG A 100 -8.09 5.64 -5.79
CA ARG A 100 -7.38 5.66 -4.52
C ARG A 100 -8.38 5.85 -3.38
N GLU A 101 -9.16 6.93 -3.36
CA GLU A 101 -10.18 7.19 -2.35
C GLU A 101 -11.15 6.02 -2.17
N PHE A 102 -11.62 5.45 -3.29
CA PHE A 102 -12.45 4.25 -3.27
C PHE A 102 -11.73 3.06 -2.58
N GLY A 103 -10.49 2.77 -2.98
CA GLY A 103 -9.70 1.70 -2.38
C GLY A 103 -9.43 1.93 -0.89
N GLN A 104 -9.25 3.17 -0.44
CA GLN A 104 -9.08 3.49 0.98
C GLN A 104 -10.36 3.21 1.78
N LEU A 105 -11.53 3.53 1.22
CA LEU A 105 -12.81 3.21 1.83
C LEU A 105 -13.01 1.69 1.96
N GLU A 106 -12.74 0.95 0.90
CA GLU A 106 -12.84 -0.52 0.90
C GLU A 106 -11.83 -1.15 1.87
N ALA A 107 -10.59 -0.67 1.89
CA ALA A 107 -9.56 -1.16 2.82
C ALA A 107 -9.97 -0.96 4.28
N ARG A 108 -10.60 0.18 4.60
CA ARG A 108 -11.17 0.45 5.92
C ARG A 108 -12.34 -0.47 6.24
N ARG A 109 -13.27 -0.65 5.29
CA ARG A 109 -14.46 -1.49 5.47
C ARG A 109 -14.10 -2.95 5.73
N ASP A 110 -13.12 -3.46 5.00
CA ASP A 110 -12.75 -4.88 5.02
C ASP A 110 -11.71 -5.22 6.10
N GLY A 111 -11.32 -4.26 6.93
CA GLY A 111 -10.32 -4.54 7.95
C GLY A 111 -8.88 -4.65 7.40
N PHE A 112 -8.64 -4.29 6.13
CA PHE A 112 -7.46 -4.71 5.38
C PHE A 112 -6.17 -3.93 5.72
N LEU A 113 -6.27 -2.60 5.76
CA LEU A 113 -5.15 -1.68 6.00
C LEU A 113 -5.70 -0.34 6.53
N GLN A 114 -5.06 0.21 7.58
CA GLN A 114 -5.38 1.53 8.12
C GLN A 114 -4.43 2.59 7.57
N ILE A 115 -5.00 3.71 7.11
CA ILE A 115 -4.23 4.83 6.56
C ILE A 115 -4.32 5.99 7.56
N CYS A 116 -3.16 6.46 8.00
CA CYS A 116 -2.99 7.53 8.97
C CYS A 116 -2.33 8.73 8.26
N SER A 117 -3.10 9.81 8.13
CA SER A 117 -2.61 11.10 7.64
C SER A 117 -2.17 12.00 8.80
N SER A 118 -1.50 13.11 8.49
CA SER A 118 -1.07 14.11 9.48
C SER A 118 -2.21 14.62 10.36
N ASP A 119 -3.43 14.66 9.83
CA ASP A 119 -4.61 15.17 10.51
C ASP A 119 -5.21 14.13 11.47
N ASN A 120 -4.77 12.88 11.37
CA ASN A 120 -5.23 11.75 12.17
C ASN A 120 -4.02 10.93 12.66
N MET A 121 -3.31 11.48 13.65
CA MET A 121 -2.21 10.84 14.37
C MET A 121 -2.73 9.72 15.29
N ALA A 122 -3.33 8.70 14.69
CA ALA A 122 -3.90 7.57 15.42
C ALA A 122 -2.83 6.91 16.31
N VAL A 123 -3.13 6.82 17.61
CA VAL A 123 -2.27 6.16 18.59
C VAL A 123 -2.38 4.63 18.43
N SER A 124 -3.57 4.13 18.08
CA SER A 124 -3.84 2.71 17.91
C SER A 124 -4.26 2.37 16.49
N ILE A 125 -3.76 1.24 16.02
CA ILE A 125 -4.06 0.66 14.72
C ILE A 125 -5.03 -0.51 14.90
N TRP A 126 -6.12 -0.52 14.16
CA TRP A 126 -7.13 -1.59 14.22
C TRP A 126 -6.85 -2.74 13.23
N SER A 127 -5.93 -2.56 12.29
CA SER A 127 -5.52 -3.54 11.29
C SER A 127 -4.11 -4.09 11.53
N HIS A 128 -3.80 -5.25 10.96
CA HIS A 128 -2.42 -5.74 10.88
C HIS A 128 -1.52 -4.94 9.94
N ARG A 129 -2.09 -4.05 9.12
CA ARG A 129 -1.34 -3.22 8.17
C ARG A 129 -1.65 -1.74 8.40
N ALA A 130 -0.62 -0.92 8.42
CA ALA A 130 -0.77 0.53 8.51
C ALA A 130 0.10 1.25 7.49
N ALA A 131 -0.44 2.35 6.96
CA ALA A 131 0.29 3.33 6.19
C ALA A 131 0.24 4.69 6.90
N PHE A 132 1.39 5.35 7.01
CA PHE A 132 1.57 6.65 7.65
C PHE A 132 2.07 7.65 6.61
N HIS A 133 1.36 8.77 6.47
CA HIS A 133 1.75 9.86 5.57
C HIS A 133 2.27 11.04 6.40
N ASN A 134 3.48 11.51 6.08
CA ASN A 134 4.18 12.67 6.67
C ASN A 134 4.60 12.53 8.14
N ARG A 135 3.83 11.86 8.99
CA ARG A 135 4.13 11.69 10.42
C ARG A 135 3.69 10.33 10.93
N ILE A 136 4.37 9.86 11.97
CA ILE A 136 4.03 8.66 12.73
C ILE A 136 4.15 8.96 14.22
N ASN A 137 3.27 8.38 15.03
CA ASN A 137 3.35 8.51 16.49
C ASN A 137 4.38 7.51 17.02
N ASP A 138 5.30 7.96 17.87
CA ASP A 138 6.33 7.10 18.49
C ASP A 138 5.72 6.01 19.39
N GLU A 139 4.50 6.19 19.89
CA GLU A 139 3.78 5.21 20.73
C GLU A 139 3.09 4.10 19.92
N VAL A 140 3.05 4.20 18.59
CA VAL A 140 2.32 3.25 17.74
C VAL A 140 2.81 1.81 17.92
N ALA A 141 4.11 1.61 18.15
CA ALA A 141 4.66 0.28 18.39
C ALA A 141 4.10 -0.36 19.65
N VAL A 142 3.95 0.43 20.71
CA VAL A 142 3.45 0.00 22.01
C VAL A 142 1.96 -0.26 21.94
N SER A 143 1.22 0.62 21.28
CA SER A 143 -0.24 0.52 21.15
C SER A 143 -0.69 -0.48 20.08
N SER A 144 0.19 -0.91 19.17
CA SER A 144 -0.13 -1.82 18.07
C SER A 144 0.94 -2.89 17.84
N PRO A 145 1.26 -3.71 18.87
CA PRO A 145 2.29 -4.76 18.75
C PRO A 145 1.91 -5.89 17.77
N HIS A 146 0.65 -5.91 17.33
CA HIS A 146 0.11 -6.86 16.37
C HIS A 146 0.36 -6.46 14.90
N LEU A 147 0.98 -5.31 14.66
CA LEU A 147 1.26 -4.81 13.32
C LEU A 147 2.24 -5.75 12.59
N ARG A 148 1.88 -6.11 11.36
CA ARG A 148 2.67 -6.94 10.46
C ARG A 148 3.26 -6.13 9.30
N THR A 149 2.63 -5.02 8.96
CA THR A 149 3.06 -4.13 7.88
C THR A 149 3.06 -2.68 8.34
N LEU A 150 4.17 -1.99 8.11
CA LEU A 150 4.30 -0.55 8.30
C LEU A 150 4.84 0.09 7.01
N LEU A 151 3.99 0.90 6.39
CA LEU A 151 4.36 1.75 5.26
C LEU A 151 4.48 3.19 5.76
N GLY A 152 5.66 3.78 5.66
CA GLY A 152 5.93 5.16 6.00
C GLY A 152 6.27 5.97 4.76
N PHE A 153 5.46 6.97 4.46
CA PHE A 153 5.65 7.84 3.30
C PHE A 153 5.98 9.26 3.74
N ASN A 154 7.16 9.75 3.33
CA ASN A 154 7.66 11.09 3.62
C ASN A 154 7.68 11.41 5.13
N LEU A 155 7.95 10.41 5.97
CA LEU A 155 7.88 10.58 7.41
C LEU A 155 8.91 11.59 7.92
N ILE A 156 8.44 12.50 8.75
CA ILE A 156 9.24 13.38 9.60
C ILE A 156 9.27 12.72 10.97
N LEU A 157 10.40 12.10 11.30
CA LEU A 157 10.56 11.39 12.57
C LEU A 157 10.87 12.39 13.68
N THR A 158 10.11 12.31 14.78
CA THR A 158 10.41 13.04 16.01
C THR A 158 11.56 12.36 16.77
N ASN A 159 12.19 13.12 17.67
CA ASN A 159 13.30 12.61 18.47
C ASN A 159 12.85 11.41 19.32
N GLY A 160 13.29 10.21 18.95
CA GLY A 160 12.97 8.99 19.67
C GLY A 160 13.09 7.72 18.83
N ARG A 161 12.70 7.78 17.55
CA ARG A 161 12.66 6.62 16.63
C ARG A 161 12.08 5.35 17.28
N ARG A 162 11.13 5.50 18.23
CA ARG A 162 10.62 4.39 19.04
C ARG A 162 9.47 3.65 18.35
N PHE A 163 8.98 4.19 17.24
CA PHE A 163 7.86 3.64 16.47
C PHE A 163 8.06 2.21 15.91
N LEU A 164 9.27 1.63 16.01
CA LEU A 164 9.52 0.21 15.69
C LEU A 164 9.68 -0.67 16.93
N ASN A 165 9.96 -0.08 18.10
CA ASN A 165 10.33 -0.82 19.31
C ASN A 165 9.11 -1.55 19.88
N GLY A 166 9.08 -2.87 19.73
CA GLY A 166 7.96 -3.71 20.19
C GLY A 166 7.12 -4.30 19.05
N LEU A 167 7.39 -3.96 17.79
CA LEU A 167 6.74 -4.55 16.62
C LEU A 167 7.35 -5.92 16.26
N ASN A 168 7.28 -6.87 17.18
CA ASN A 168 7.89 -8.21 17.04
C ASN A 168 7.24 -9.08 15.95
N LEU A 169 6.05 -8.69 15.46
CA LEU A 169 5.33 -9.38 14.38
C LEU A 169 5.49 -8.71 13.01
N LEU A 170 6.29 -7.65 12.92
CA LEU A 170 6.52 -6.91 11.68
C LEU A 170 7.22 -7.80 10.66
N ARG A 171 6.67 -7.84 9.45
CA ARG A 171 7.18 -8.60 8.30
C ARG A 171 7.51 -7.69 7.13
N VAL A 172 6.75 -6.63 6.95
CA VAL A 172 6.94 -5.66 5.87
C VAL A 172 7.16 -4.28 6.47
N LEU A 173 8.31 -3.68 6.14
CA LEU A 173 8.68 -2.32 6.48
C LEU A 173 9.13 -1.59 5.21
N ASP A 174 8.49 -0.47 4.92
CA ASP A 174 8.87 0.42 3.84
C ASP A 174 8.81 1.86 4.35
N LEU A 175 9.91 2.61 4.21
CA LEU A 175 10.06 3.97 4.75
C LEU A 175 10.43 4.95 3.64
N GLU A 176 9.62 4.96 2.58
CA GLU A 176 9.82 5.80 1.39
C GLU A 176 9.87 7.29 1.72
N GLY A 177 10.92 7.98 1.26
CA GLY A 177 11.07 9.42 1.44
C GLY A 177 11.22 9.88 2.88
N THR A 178 11.44 8.96 3.84
CA THR A 178 11.60 9.30 5.26
C THR A 178 12.86 10.13 5.46
N ARG A 179 12.72 11.25 6.15
CA ARG A 179 13.83 12.17 6.45
C ARG A 179 14.48 11.79 7.77
N ASP A 180 15.77 12.11 7.89
CA ASP A 180 16.54 11.96 9.14
C ASP A 180 16.67 10.53 9.68
N LEU A 181 16.31 9.51 8.88
CA LEU A 181 16.58 8.11 9.16
C LEU A 181 17.98 7.73 8.64
N LYS A 182 18.99 7.86 9.50
CA LYS A 182 20.36 7.42 9.18
C LYS A 182 20.56 5.91 9.35
N GLU A 183 19.88 5.33 10.34
CA GLU A 183 19.93 3.91 10.68
C GLU A 183 18.58 3.51 11.28
N LEU A 184 18.19 2.25 11.09
CA LEU A 184 17.02 1.68 11.75
C LEU A 184 17.27 1.60 13.27
N PRO A 185 16.30 2.00 14.11
CA PRO A 185 16.39 1.81 15.55
C PRO A 185 16.58 0.31 15.86
N LYS A 186 17.51 0.02 16.80
CA LYS A 186 17.84 -1.33 17.25
C LYS A 186 16.82 -1.86 18.25
#